data_AF-A0A7C0VNI3-F1
#
_entry.id   AF-A0A7C0VNI3-F1
#
_cell.length_a   1.000
_cell.length_b   1.000
_cell.length_c   1.000
_cell.angle_alpha   90.00
_cell.angle_beta   90.00
_cell.angle_gamma   90.00
#
_symmetry.space_group_name_H-M   'P 1'
#
loop_
_entity.id
_entity.type
_entity.pdbx_description
1 polymer ?
#
loop_
_entity_poly.entity_id
_entity_poly.type
_entity_poly.pdbx_seq_one_letter_code
_entity_poly.pdbx_strand_id
1 'polypeptide(L)' 'MNIFCRKHEFQADAFAREHYDGDALAFTLKKLSVKNLSNLKPHTLYVFVHYFHLQLPERIKRLQGRPE' A
#
# COMPACT_ATOMS: atom_id res chain seq x y z
N MET A 1 -4.40 -17.50 0.53
CA MET A 1 -5.36 -16.44 0.12
C MET A 1 -4.73 -15.04 0.15
N ASN A 2 -4.11 -14.61 1.27
CA ASN A 2 -3.59 -13.24 1.43
C ASN A 2 -2.51 -12.82 0.41
N ILE A 3 -1.68 -13.76 -0.06
CA ILE A 3 -0.62 -13.48 -1.04
C ILE A 3 -1.19 -13.03 -2.39
N PHE A 4 -2.28 -13.65 -2.84
CA PHE A 4 -2.93 -13.28 -4.10
C PHE A 4 -3.59 -11.89 -4.01
N CYS A 5 -4.27 -11.59 -2.89
CA CYS A 5 -4.80 -10.25 -2.65
C CYS A 5 -3.70 -9.18 -2.66
N ARG A 6 -2.56 -9.44 -2.01
CA ARG A 6 -1.42 -8.52 -2.03
C ARG A 6 -0.87 -8.33 -3.44
N LYS A 7 -0.81 -9.40 -4.25
CA LYS A 7 -0.40 -9.29 -5.66
C LYS A 7 -1.38 -8.43 -6.48
N HIS A 8 -2.68 -8.57 -6.26
CA HIS A 8 -3.69 -7.75 -6.95
C HIS A 8 -3.64 -6.29 -6.51
N GLU A 9 -3.40 -5.99 -5.23
CA GLU A 9 -3.16 -4.61 -4.78
C GLU A 9 -1.96 -3.99 -5.49
N PHE A 10 -0.87 -4.73 -5.66
CA PHE A 10 0.28 -4.23 -6.41
C PHE A 10 -0.04 -3.92 -7.87
N GLN A 11 -0.80 -4.79 -8.53
CA GLN A 11 -1.21 -4.56 -9.91
C GLN A 11 -2.13 -3.35 -10.02
N ALA A 12 -3.03 -3.15 -9.06
CA ALA A 12 -3.90 -1.98 -9.01
C ALA A 12 -3.12 -0.68 -8.77
N ASP A 13 -2.17 -0.66 -7.83
CA ASP A 13 -1.31 0.50 -7.58
C ASP A 13 -0.44 0.83 -8.81
N ALA A 14 0.09 -0.20 -9.49
CA ALA A 14 0.86 -0.02 -10.72
C ALA A 14 0.00 0.54 -11.87
N PHE A 15 -1.21 0.02 -12.03
CA PHE A 15 -2.17 0.50 -13.03
C PHE A 15 -2.52 1.97 -12.80
N ALA A 16 -2.83 2.35 -11.55
CA ALA A 16 -3.15 3.72 -11.19
C ALA A 16 -1.97 4.68 -11.41
N ARG A 17 -0.74 4.23 -11.13
CA ARG A 17 0.48 5.01 -11.42
C ARG A 17 0.71 5.21 -12.92
N GLU A 18 0.40 4.21 -13.75
CA GLU A 18 0.62 4.25 -15.19
C GLU A 18 -0.44 5.07 -15.94
N HIS A 19 -1.71 4.99 -15.52
CA HIS A 19 -2.84 5.59 -16.24
C HIS A 19 -3.32 6.91 -15.65
N TYR A 20 -2.81 7.30 -14.47
CA TYR A 20 -3.21 8.53 -13.79
C TYR A 20 -2.01 9.17 -13.10
N ASP A 21 -2.07 9.35 -11.79
CA ASP A 21 -1.06 10.02 -10.98
C ASP A 21 -0.78 9.19 -9.72
N GLY A 22 0.41 8.60 -9.66
CA GLY A 22 0.88 7.82 -8.53
C GLY A 22 1.10 8.65 -7.26
N ASP A 23 1.49 9.92 -7.39
CA ASP A 23 1.70 10.81 -6.26
C ASP A 23 0.38 11.26 -5.63
N ALA A 24 -0.63 11.53 -6.45
CA ALA A 24 -1.99 11.80 -5.97
C ALA A 24 -2.58 10.60 -5.20
N LEU A 25 -2.34 9.38 -5.70
CA LEU A 25 -2.73 8.16 -4.99
C LEU A 25 -1.96 8.00 -3.68
N ALA A 26 -0.64 8.20 -3.68
CA ALA A 26 0.17 8.14 -2.47
C ALA A 26 -0.28 9.16 -1.41
N PHE A 27 -0.63 10.38 -1.82
CA PHE A 27 -1.18 11.41 -0.94
C PHE A 27 -2.53 10.99 -0.34
N THR A 28 -3.42 10.46 -1.16
CA THR A 28 -4.75 9.99 -0.72
C THR A 28 -4.64 8.84 0.28
N LEU A 29 -3.74 7.88 0.03
CA LEU A 29 -3.47 6.77 0.94
C LEU A 29 -2.93 7.26 2.30
N LYS A 30 -2.02 8.23 2.31
CA LYS A 30 -1.55 8.88 3.56
C LYS A 30 -2.72 9.54 4.31
N LYS A 31 -3.56 10.30 3.61
CA LYS A 31 -4.72 10.97 4.20
C LYS A 31 -5.73 9.98 4.79
N LEU A 32 -6.00 8.89 4.08
CA LEU A 32 -6.91 7.84 4.53
C LEU A 32 -6.36 7.13 5.78
N SER A 33 -5.05 6.83 5.80
CA SER A 33 -4.41 6.20 6.96
C SER A 33 -4.46 7.06 8.20
N VAL A 34 -4.28 8.38 8.07
CA VAL A 34 -4.41 9.33 9.19
C VAL A 34 -5.85 9.36 9.68
N LYS A 35 -6.83 9.45 8.78
CA LYS A 35 -8.25 9.46 9.13
C LYS A 35 -8.71 8.19 9.84
N ASN A 36 -8.18 7.04 9.41
CA ASN A 36 -8.56 5.74 9.96
C ASN A 36 -7.67 5.31 11.14
N LEU A 37 -6.77 6.17 11.63
CA LEU A 37 -5.84 5.88 12.74
C LEU A 37 -5.10 4.54 12.55
N SER A 38 -4.71 4.26 11.30
CA SER A 38 -4.16 2.95 10.95
C SER A 38 -2.79 2.73 11.61
N ASN A 39 -2.55 1.50 12.07
CA ASN A 39 -1.26 1.14 12.66
C ASN A 39 -0.15 1.19 11.59
N LEU A 40 0.80 2.10 11.75
CA LEU A 40 1.91 2.33 10.82
C LEU A 40 3.02 1.28 10.93
N LYS A 41 3.15 0.59 12.08
CA LYS A 41 4.19 -0.41 12.33
C LYS A 41 3.63 -1.67 13.01
N PRO A 42 2.75 -2.41 12.33
CA PRO A 42 2.27 -3.69 12.83
C PRO A 42 3.38 -4.74 12.78
N HIS A 43 3.37 -5.68 13.73
CA HIS A 43 4.36 -6.76 13.78
C HIS A 43 4.31 -7.65 12.54
N THR A 44 5.45 -8.01 11.98
CA THR A 44 5.57 -8.70 10.67
C THR A 44 4.78 -10.01 10.59
N LEU A 45 4.84 -10.83 11.65
CA LEU A 45 4.10 -12.10 11.71
C LEU A 45 2.58 -11.90 11.74
N TYR A 46 2.12 -10.83 12.40
CA TYR A 46 0.71 -10.48 12.48
C TYR A 46 0.18 -10.05 11.11
N VAL A 47 0.96 -9.25 10.38
CA VAL A 47 0.62 -8.78 9.03
C VAL A 47 0.54 -9.95 8.06
N PHE A 48 1.46 -10.90 8.15
CA PHE A 48 1.46 -12.06 7.28
C PHE A 48 0.14 -12.86 7.37
N VAL A 49 -0.34 -13.08 8.60
CA VAL A 49 -1.53 -13.87 8.90
C VAL A 49 -2.83 -13.07 8.71
N HIS A 50 -2.88 -11.82 9.18
CA HIS A 50 -4.15 -11.09 9.31
C HIS A 50 -4.36 -10.01 8.24
N TYR A 51 -3.31 -9.49 7.60
CA TYR A 51 -3.48 -8.40 6.64
C TYR A 51 -3.68 -8.95 5.23
N PHE A 52 -4.85 -8.64 4.67
CA PHE A 52 -5.18 -8.90 3.27
C PHE A 52 -4.52 -7.89 2.31
N HIS A 53 -4.04 -6.76 2.85
CA HIS A 53 -3.48 -5.63 2.12
C HIS A 53 -2.00 -5.43 2.45
N LEU A 54 -1.32 -4.69 1.59
CA LEU A 54 0.06 -4.28 1.84
C LEU A 54 0.17 -3.15 2.84
N GLN A 55 1.31 -3.09 3.51
CA GLN A 55 1.58 -1.99 4.43
C GLN A 55 1.74 -0.68 3.65
N LEU A 56 1.21 0.40 4.23
CA LEU A 56 1.22 1.73 3.64
C LEU A 56 2.63 2.20 3.18
N PRO A 57 3.72 2.01 3.96
CA PRO A 57 5.05 2.43 3.53
C PRO A 57 5.51 1.74 2.25
N GLU A 58 5.19 0.46 2.07
CA GLU A 58 5.59 -0.31 0.88
C GLU A 58 4.84 0.16 -0.37
N ARG A 59 3.54 0.45 -0.24
CA ARG A 59 2.71 0.99 -1.32
C ARG A 59 3.19 2.37 -1.76
N ILE A 60 3.43 3.28 -0.82
CA ILE A 60 3.92 4.63 -1.12
C ILE A 60 5.29 4.57 -1.82
N LYS A 61 6.21 3.74 -1.35
CA LYS A 61 7.54 3.60 -1.97
C LYS A 61 7.44 3.22 -3.45
N ARG A 62 6.60 2.23 -3.78
CA ARG A 62 6.36 1.80 -5.17
C ARG A 62 5.69 2.87 -6.01
N LEU A 63 4.69 3.57 -5.46
CA LEU A 63 4.00 4.65 -6.18
C LEU A 63 4.93 5.82 -6.51
N GLN A 64 5.87 6.13 -5.61
CA GLN A 64 6.81 7.26 -5.75
C GLN A 64 8.16 6.88 -6.38
N GLY A 65 8.33 5.62 -6.81
CA GLY A 65 9.55 5.16 -7.48
C GLY A 65 10.83 5.31 -6.65
N ARG A 66 10.75 5.34 -5.31
CA ARG A 66 11.95 5.43 -4.46
C ARG A 66 12.62 4.06 -4.34
N PRO A 67 13.86 3.88 -4.84
CA PRO A 67 14.63 2.68 -4.56
C PRO A 67 15.04 2.65 -3.09
N GLU A 68 15.47 1.46 -2.68
CA GLU A 68 15.66 1.01 -1.29
C GLU A 68 16.76 1.76 -0.54
#